data_AF-A0A8H7HQJ9-F1
#
_entry.id   AF-A0A8H7HQJ9-F1
#
_cell.length_a   1.000
_cell.length_b   1.000
_cell.length_c   1.000
_cell.angle_alpha   90.00
_cell.angle_beta   90.00
_cell.angle_gamma   90.00
#
_symmetry.space_group_name_H-M   'P 1'
#
loop_
_entity.id
_entity.type
_entity.pdbx_description
1 polymer ?
#
loop_
_entity_poly.entity_id
_entity_poly.type
_entity_poly.pdbx_seq_one_letter_code
_entity_poly.pdbx_strand_id
1 'polypeptide(L)'
;PGDEYKIFVGRSENASGPFVGSTGKALTETGGTLVLASHGNIYAPGGNSIFWQVIGISLEDLKLTEISRDPKSKRDVIAYHYRPRDDIRGDANSVLGLNYLDFSSAWPVLVA
;
A
#
# COMPACT_ATOMS: atom_id res chain seq x y z
N PRO A 1 -15.73 10.93 8.05
CA PRO A 1 -14.38 10.39 8.35
C PRO A 1 -13.92 10.96 9.69
N GLY A 2 -13.45 10.12 10.62
CA GLY A 2 -12.94 10.56 11.93
C GLY A 2 -11.43 10.40 12.03
N ASP A 3 -10.92 10.31 13.26
CA ASP A 3 -9.49 10.12 13.58
C ASP A 3 -9.07 8.65 13.60
N GLU A 4 -9.88 7.76 13.03
CA GLU A 4 -9.54 6.35 12.93
C GLU A 4 -8.31 6.09 12.04
N TYR A 5 -7.82 4.84 12.09
CA TYR A 5 -6.70 4.35 11.30
C TYR A 5 -6.88 4.63 9.79
N LYS A 6 -5.78 5.04 9.16
CA LYS A 6 -5.68 5.34 7.73
C LYS A 6 -4.29 4.93 7.27
N ILE A 7 -4.16 4.62 5.98
CA ILE A 7 -2.88 4.31 5.35
C ILE A 7 -2.41 5.55 4.59
N PHE A 8 -1.23 6.03 4.95
CA PHE A 8 -0.51 7.10 4.26
C PHE A 8 0.80 6.58 3.68
N VAL A 9 1.31 7.25 2.65
CA VAL A 9 2.58 6.90 2.00
C VAL A 9 3.48 8.12 1.83
N GLY A 10 4.78 7.90 1.90
CA GLY A 10 5.81 8.80 1.41
C GLY A 10 6.89 8.01 0.66
N ARG A 11 7.77 8.71 -0.04
CA ARG A 11 8.88 8.11 -0.77
C ARG A 11 10.18 8.85 -0.51
N SER A 12 11.30 8.17 -0.73
CA SER A 12 12.64 8.72 -0.68
C SER A 12 13.53 8.01 -1.68
N GLU A 13 14.57 8.68 -2.15
CA GLU A 13 15.65 8.05 -2.93
C GLU A 13 16.62 7.27 -2.02
N ASN A 14 16.59 7.51 -0.71
CA ASN A 14 17.40 6.81 0.28
C ASN A 14 16.55 5.98 1.22
N ALA A 15 16.98 4.75 1.52
CA ALA A 15 16.27 3.87 2.45
C ALA A 15 16.11 4.46 3.86
N SER A 16 16.99 5.38 4.26
CA SER A 16 16.95 6.10 5.54
C SER A 16 16.19 7.43 5.49
N GLY A 17 15.62 7.80 4.34
CA GLY A 17 14.94 9.07 4.15
C GLY A 17 15.86 10.24 3.74
N PRO A 18 15.34 11.48 3.76
CA PRO A 18 14.01 11.87 4.24
C PRO A 18 12.89 11.34 3.35
N PHE A 19 11.77 10.95 3.96
CA PHE A 19 10.56 10.55 3.24
C PHE A 19 9.59 11.73 3.15
N VAL A 20 9.09 11.98 1.95
CA VAL A 20 8.13 13.05 1.67
C VAL A 20 6.89 12.48 0.98
N GLY A 21 5.72 13.11 1.20
CA GLY A 21 4.51 12.80 0.43
C GLY A 21 4.41 13.58 -0.87
N SER A 22 3.22 13.56 -1.47
CA SER A 22 2.92 14.10 -2.81
C SER A 22 3.03 15.61 -2.89
N THR A 23 2.87 16.31 -1.77
CA THR A 23 3.03 17.77 -1.67
C THR A 23 4.47 18.19 -1.37
N GLY A 24 5.40 17.24 -1.24
CA GLY A 24 6.79 17.50 -0.86
C GLY A 24 7.02 17.70 0.64
N LYS A 25 5.96 17.70 1.46
CA LYS A 25 6.09 17.82 2.92
C LYS A 25 6.62 16.52 3.54
N ALA A 26 7.46 16.64 4.56
CA ALA A 26 8.05 15.50 5.26
C ALA A 26 7.00 14.65 6.00
N LEU A 27 7.19 13.33 6.04
CA LEU A 27 6.31 12.43 6.78
C LEU A 27 6.29 12.72 8.29
N THR A 28 7.43 13.14 8.85
CA THR A 28 7.56 13.56 10.26
C THR A 28 6.75 14.82 10.58
N GLU A 29 6.27 15.52 9.56
CA GLU A 29 5.47 16.74 9.68
C GLU A 29 4.06 16.53 9.11
N THR A 30 3.51 15.32 9.19
CA THR A 30 2.17 14.96 8.67
C THR A 30 2.03 15.12 7.15
N GLY A 31 3.14 15.05 6.40
CA GLY A 31 3.16 15.25 4.95
C GLY A 31 2.76 14.06 4.09
N GLY A 32 2.28 12.96 4.68
CA GLY A 32 1.96 11.73 3.95
C GLY A 32 0.83 11.91 2.93
N THR A 33 0.95 11.22 1.80
CA THR A 33 -0.13 11.11 0.81
C THR A 33 -1.13 10.07 1.28
N LEU A 34 -2.43 10.38 1.31
CA LEU A 34 -3.46 9.42 1.67
C LEU A 34 -3.56 8.32 0.60
N VAL A 35 -3.52 7.05 1.02
CA VAL A 35 -3.70 5.88 0.16
C VAL A 35 -5.06 5.24 0.40
N LEU A 36 -5.42 5.03 1.67
CA LEU A 36 -6.67 4.38 2.04
C LEU A 36 -7.23 4.96 3.34
N ALA A 37 -8.49 5.36 3.30
CA ALA A 37 -9.28 5.77 4.45
C ALA A 37 -10.58 4.98 4.50
N SER A 38 -11.32 5.08 5.60
CA SER A 38 -12.63 4.45 5.74
C SER A 38 -13.59 4.90 4.63
N HIS A 39 -14.21 3.93 3.93
CA HIS A 39 -15.17 4.16 2.85
C HIS A 39 -16.13 2.97 2.76
N GLY A 40 -17.40 3.20 2.40
CA GLY A 40 -18.41 2.13 2.38
C GLY A 40 -18.44 1.35 3.70
N ASN A 41 -18.29 0.03 3.60
CA ASN A 41 -18.21 -0.88 4.77
C ASN A 41 -16.79 -1.13 5.28
N ILE A 42 -15.77 -0.47 4.71
CA ILE A 42 -14.38 -0.55 5.18
C ILE A 42 -14.17 0.54 6.24
N TYR A 43 -14.00 0.16 7.50
CA TYR A 43 -13.71 1.08 8.60
C TYR A 43 -12.31 0.86 9.18
N ALA A 44 -11.59 1.96 9.41
CA ALA A 44 -10.27 1.98 10.02
C ALA A 44 -9.26 1.01 9.37
N PRO A 45 -9.04 1.06 8.03
CA PRO A 45 -8.10 0.17 7.38
C PRO A 45 -6.65 0.46 7.80
N GLY A 46 -5.85 -0.60 8.00
CA GLY A 46 -4.53 -0.49 8.59
C GLY A 46 -3.69 -1.76 8.59
N GLY A 47 -2.53 -1.69 9.26
CA GLY A 47 -1.61 -2.82 9.45
C GLY A 47 -1.15 -3.46 8.14
N ASN A 48 -0.87 -2.64 7.13
CA ASN A 48 -0.70 -3.11 5.77
C ASN A 48 0.70 -3.66 5.47
N SER A 49 0.77 -4.51 4.45
CA SER A 49 1.99 -4.95 3.78
C SER A 49 1.81 -4.84 2.27
N ILE A 50 2.87 -4.56 1.53
CA ILE A 50 2.86 -4.51 0.06
C ILE A 50 3.75 -5.65 -0.45
N PHE A 51 3.22 -6.43 -1.38
CA PHE A 51 3.91 -7.54 -2.00
C PHE A 51 4.10 -7.25 -3.48
N TRP A 52 5.37 -7.31 -3.91
CA TRP A 52 5.70 -7.29 -5.33
C TRP A 52 5.45 -8.67 -5.93
N GLN A 53 4.62 -8.77 -6.96
CA GLN A 53 4.34 -10.02 -7.64
C GLN A 53 5.44 -10.35 -8.67
N VAL A 54 6.61 -10.76 -8.17
CA VAL A 54 7.73 -11.30 -8.97
C VAL A 54 7.52 -12.81 -9.12
N ILE A 55 7.47 -13.30 -10.36
CA ILE A 55 7.30 -14.73 -10.66
C ILE A 55 8.61 -15.41 -11.10
N GLY A 56 9.63 -14.62 -11.45
CA GLY A 56 10.91 -15.13 -11.89
C GLY A 56 11.98 -14.05 -11.87
N ILE A 57 13.20 -14.47 -11.57
CA ILE A 57 14.40 -13.65 -11.67
C ILE A 57 15.36 -14.41 -12.58
N SER A 58 15.76 -13.77 -13.69
CA SER A 58 16.86 -14.27 -14.52
C SER A 58 18.15 -13.57 -14.11
N LEU A 59 19.20 -14.35 -13.90
CA LEU A 59 20.55 -13.87 -13.63
C LEU A 59 21.49 -14.39 -14.71
N GLU A 60 22.23 -13.48 -15.36
CA GLU A 60 23.40 -13.83 -16.18
C GLU A 60 24.63 -13.21 -15.53
N ASP A 61 25.67 -14.01 -15.30
CA ASP A 61 26.89 -13.57 -14.60
C ASP A 61 26.62 -12.83 -13.28
N LEU A 62 25.65 -13.31 -12.49
CA LEU A 62 25.18 -12.71 -11.22
C LEU A 62 24.60 -11.29 -11.35
N LYS A 63 24.30 -10.84 -12.57
CA LYS A 63 23.60 -9.58 -12.83
C LYS A 63 22.13 -9.85 -13.08
N LEU A 64 21.29 -9.03 -12.46
CA LEU A 64 19.86 -9.02 -12.71
C LEU A 64 19.60 -8.56 -14.14
N THR A 65 19.15 -9.48 -15.00
CA THR A 65 18.86 -9.18 -16.42
C THR A 65 17.37 -9.02 -16.67
N GLU A 66 16.53 -9.74 -15.93
CA GLU A 66 15.07 -9.67 -16.05
C GLU A 66 14.37 -9.90 -14.71
N ILE A 67 13.35 -9.08 -14.42
CA ILE A 67 12.35 -9.36 -13.38
C ILE A 67 11.06 -9.72 -14.11
N SER A 68 10.75 -11.00 -14.18
CA SER A 68 9.49 -11.47 -14.73
C SER A 68 8.39 -11.21 -13.70
N ARG A 69 7.46 -10.31 -14.02
CA ARG A 69 6.25 -10.03 -13.21
C ARG A 69 5.13 -10.98 -13.62
N ASP A 70 4.17 -11.24 -12.71
CA ASP A 70 2.98 -12.03 -13.05
C ASP A 70 2.35 -11.48 -14.34
N PRO A 71 2.33 -12.25 -15.45
CA PRO A 71 1.86 -11.76 -16.74
C PRO A 71 0.35 -11.50 -16.74
N LYS A 72 -0.39 -12.06 -15.77
CA LYS A 72 -1.85 -11.90 -15.66
C LYS A 72 -2.23 -10.59 -15.00
N SER A 73 -1.66 -10.27 -13.83
CA SER A 73 -2.02 -9.07 -13.08
C SER A 73 -1.12 -7.88 -13.44
N LYS A 74 0.19 -8.10 -13.61
CA LYS A 74 1.26 -7.08 -13.65
C LYS A 74 1.18 -6.03 -12.54
N ARG A 75 0.51 -6.35 -11.43
CA ARG A 75 0.16 -5.41 -10.36
C ARG A 75 0.68 -5.90 -9.02
N ASP A 76 1.11 -4.97 -8.19
CA ASP A 76 1.48 -5.25 -6.81
C ASP A 76 0.21 -5.37 -5.97
N VAL A 77 0.30 -6.08 -4.84
CA VAL A 77 -0.82 -6.31 -3.94
C VAL A 77 -0.58 -5.60 -2.62
N ILE A 78 -1.58 -4.87 -2.14
CA ILE A 78 -1.63 -4.42 -0.74
C ILE A 78 -2.53 -5.37 0.05
N ALA A 79 -2.00 -5.90 1.14
CA ALA A 79 -2.77 -6.61 2.15
C ALA A 79 -2.91 -5.72 3.37
N TYR A 80 -4.10 -5.64 3.95
CA TYR A 80 -4.39 -4.82 5.12
C TYR A 80 -5.53 -5.42 5.94
N HIS A 81 -5.68 -5.03 7.19
CA HIS A 81 -6.89 -5.34 7.96
C HIS A 81 -7.86 -4.16 7.92
N TYR A 82 -9.15 -4.43 8.07
CA TYR A 82 -10.18 -3.42 8.30
C TYR A 82 -11.29 -3.98 9.17
N ARG A 83 -12.20 -3.13 9.65
CA ARG A 83 -13.41 -3.55 10.37
C ARG A 83 -14.66 -3.27 9.51
N PRO A 84 -15.61 -4.21 9.40
CA PRO A 84 -16.91 -3.92 8.82
C PRO A 84 -17.57 -2.78 9.60
N ARG A 85 -17.95 -1.70 8.91
CA ARG A 85 -18.55 -0.50 9.54
C ARG A 85 -19.92 -0.82 10.14
N ASP A 86 -20.67 -1.71 9.52
CA ASP A 86 -21.97 -2.18 9.99
C ASP A 86 -21.90 -3.15 11.18
N ASP A 87 -20.70 -3.60 11.56
CA ASP A 87 -20.52 -4.56 12.65
C ASP A 87 -19.23 -4.34 13.44
N ILE A 88 -19.01 -3.14 13.99
CA ILE A 88 -17.81 -2.81 14.78
C ILE A 88 -17.89 -3.42 16.19
N ARG A 89 -17.17 -4.53 16.42
CA ARG A 89 -17.14 -5.28 17.71
C ARG A 89 -15.78 -5.30 18.41
N GLY A 90 -14.84 -4.47 17.99
CA GLY A 90 -13.46 -4.43 18.51
C GLY A 90 -12.54 -5.41 17.78
N ASP A 91 -11.23 -5.32 18.02
CA ASP A 91 -10.18 -5.78 17.08
C ASP A 91 -10.24 -7.24 16.63
N ALA A 92 -10.87 -8.13 17.40
CA ALA A 92 -11.11 -9.52 17.03
C ALA A 92 -12.01 -9.70 15.78
N ASN A 93 -12.75 -8.67 15.38
CA ASN A 93 -13.60 -8.66 14.19
C ASN A 93 -12.91 -8.12 12.93
N SER A 94 -11.58 -7.97 12.96
CA SER A 94 -10.82 -7.48 11.82
C SER A 94 -10.86 -8.47 10.65
N VAL A 95 -11.03 -7.95 9.44
CA VAL A 95 -11.15 -8.70 8.19
C VAL A 95 -9.97 -8.38 7.28
N LEU A 96 -9.52 -9.38 6.52
CA LEU A 96 -8.48 -9.21 5.50
C LEU A 96 -9.04 -8.44 4.29
N GLY A 97 -8.39 -7.34 3.94
CA GLY A 97 -8.53 -6.66 2.65
C GLY A 97 -7.33 -6.97 1.75
N LEU A 98 -7.62 -7.27 0.48
CA LEU A 98 -6.64 -7.42 -0.58
C LEU A 98 -7.06 -6.57 -1.77
N ASN A 99 -6.16 -5.71 -2.23
CA ASN A 99 -6.36 -4.92 -3.44
C ASN A 99 -5.09 -4.92 -4.27
N TYR A 100 -5.26 -4.75 -5.57
CA TYR A 100 -4.15 -4.39 -6.43
C TYR A 100 -3.79 -2.92 -6.25
N LEU A 101 -2.51 -2.60 -6.50
CA LEU A 101 -2.00 -1.24 -6.56
C LEU A 101 -1.63 -0.88 -7.99
N ASP A 102 -2.08 0.29 -8.43
CA ASP A 102 -1.56 0.98 -9.60
C ASP A 102 -0.60 2.10 -9.17
N PHE A 103 0.52 2.22 -9.86
CA PHE A 103 1.56 3.24 -9.64
C PHE A 103 1.70 4.21 -10.81
N SER A 104 0.82 4.16 -11.81
CA SER A 104 0.84 5.04 -12.99
C SER A 104 0.82 6.53 -12.64
N SER A 105 0.24 6.90 -11.49
CA SER A 105 0.22 8.28 -10.98
C SER A 105 1.53 8.71 -10.28
N ALA A 106 2.54 7.84 -10.25
CA ALA A 106 3.74 7.90 -9.41
C ALA A 106 3.49 7.74 -7.89
N TRP A 107 2.24 7.56 -7.48
CA TRP A 107 1.80 7.21 -6.13
C TRP A 107 0.90 5.96 -6.19
N PRO A 108 0.89 5.11 -5.14
CA PRO A 108 0.04 3.94 -5.11
C PRO A 108 -1.44 4.34 -5.03
N VAL A 109 -2.25 3.77 -5.91
CA VAL A 109 -3.70 3.89 -5.94
C VAL A 109 -4.30 2.49 -5.89
N LEU A 110 -5.24 2.26 -4.96
CA LEU A 110 -5.96 0.98 -4.91
C LEU A 110 -6.84 0.84 -6.16
N VAL A 111 -6.78 -0.33 -6.78
CA VAL A 111 -7.63 -0.72 -7.91
C VAL A 111 -8.25 -2.10 -7.65
N ALA A 112 -9.37 -2.35 -8.32
CA ALA A 112 -10.03 -3.66 -8.35
C ALA A 112 -9.23 -4.67 -9.18
#